data_AF-A0A2M8NGW9-F1
#
_entry.id   AF-A0A2M8NGW9-F1
#
_cell.length_a   1.000
_cell.length_b   1.000
_cell.length_c   1.000
_cell.angle_alpha   90.00
_cell.angle_beta   90.00
_cell.angle_gamma   90.00
#
_symmetry.space_group_name_H-M   'P 1'
#
loop_
_entity.id
_entity.type
_entity.pdbx_description
1 polymer ?
#
loop_
_entity_poly.entity_id
_entity_poly.type
_entity_poly.pdbx_seq_one_letter_code
_entity_poly.pdbx_strand_id
1 'polypeptide(L)'
;GVNCIELMPIYEFDEFEHSKPSPITGELLMNYWGYSTVGFFAPKAGYAATGKNRDGTQVADELKTLIKELHANGIEIMLDVVFNHTAEGNEKGPTISFKGIDNRTYYMLTPEGYYFNFSGTGNTLNCNNPVVRSMVLDALRYWAAEYHIDGFRFDLAAILGRDQNGAPLSNPPLLEQLAYDPILGKCKLVAEAWDAGGLYQVGSFPAYGRWAEWNGKFRDTVRRFIISEPGLVGEMAQRVQGSPDLYATRGPTASINFITAHDGFTLMDLVSYNEKHN
;
A
#
# COMPACT_ATOMS: atom_id res chain seq x y z
N GLY A 1 -23.59 1.98 -6.89
CA GLY A 1 -23.07 1.09 -7.94
C GLY A 1 -21.79 0.43 -7.49
N VAL A 2 -20.84 1.21 -6.95
CA VAL A 2 -19.68 0.71 -6.20
C VAL A 2 -20.11 -0.19 -5.04
N ASN A 3 -19.39 -1.30 -4.83
CA ASN A 3 -19.61 -2.28 -3.76
C ASN A 3 -18.35 -2.55 -2.91
N CYS A 4 -17.26 -1.83 -3.15
CA CYS A 4 -16.05 -1.89 -2.35
C CYS A 4 -15.36 -0.52 -2.37
N ILE A 5 -14.88 -0.05 -1.22
CA ILE A 5 -14.08 1.17 -1.09
C ILE A 5 -12.68 0.79 -0.62
N GLU A 6 -11.66 1.26 -1.32
CA GLU A 6 -10.26 1.20 -0.89
C GLU A 6 -9.91 2.56 -0.29
N LEU A 7 -9.68 2.59 1.03
CA LEU A 7 -9.22 3.80 1.70
C LEU A 7 -7.70 3.89 1.58
N MET A 8 -7.22 5.06 1.18
CA MET A 8 -5.82 5.46 1.36
C MET A 8 -5.39 5.31 2.83
N PRO A 9 -4.08 5.33 3.15
CA PRO A 9 -3.61 4.97 4.49
C PRO A 9 -4.38 5.64 5.63
N ILE A 10 -5.02 4.83 6.47
CA ILE A 10 -5.77 5.28 7.66
C ILE A 10 -5.10 4.89 8.98
N TYR A 11 -3.90 4.31 8.92
CA TYR A 11 -3.08 4.11 10.11
C TYR A 11 -2.55 5.46 10.58
N GLU A 12 -2.21 5.62 11.86
CA GLU A 12 -1.69 6.91 12.35
C GLU A 12 -0.42 7.30 11.57
N PHE A 13 -0.40 8.52 11.06
CA PHE A 13 0.73 9.18 10.39
C PHE A 13 0.76 10.65 10.81
N ASP A 14 1.89 11.33 10.66
CA ASP A 14 2.01 12.77 10.96
C ASP A 14 1.80 13.60 9.70
N GLU A 15 0.67 14.30 9.58
CA GLU A 15 0.39 15.17 8.42
C GLU A 15 1.35 16.37 8.30
N PHE A 16 2.05 16.72 9.39
CA PHE A 16 3.02 17.81 9.41
C PHE A 16 4.46 17.34 9.18
N GLU A 17 4.68 16.04 8.97
CA GLU A 17 6.01 15.55 8.62
C GLU A 17 6.51 16.25 7.36
N HIS A 18 7.78 16.65 7.36
CA HIS A 18 8.41 17.36 6.24
C HIS A 18 7.65 18.61 5.74
N SER A 19 6.74 19.16 6.56
CA SER A 19 5.94 20.33 6.18
C SER A 19 6.83 21.52 5.87
N LYS A 20 6.53 22.17 4.75
CA LYS A 20 7.29 23.33 4.23
C LYS A 20 6.35 24.29 3.53
N PRO A 21 6.61 25.59 3.53
CA PRO A 21 5.83 26.53 2.74
C PRO A 21 5.91 26.17 1.25
N SER A 22 4.76 26.15 0.59
CA SER A 22 4.66 26.04 -0.86
C SER A 22 5.42 27.19 -1.49
N PRO A 23 6.34 26.93 -2.45
CA PRO A 23 7.05 28.01 -3.14
C PRO A 23 6.13 28.87 -4.02
N ILE A 24 4.90 28.42 -4.28
CA ILE A 24 3.92 29.09 -5.14
C ILE A 24 2.91 29.88 -4.29
N THR A 25 2.28 29.23 -3.32
CA THR A 25 1.17 29.82 -2.55
C THR A 25 1.61 30.36 -1.19
N GLY A 26 2.77 29.94 -0.68
CA GLY A 26 3.23 30.23 0.69
C GLY A 26 2.50 29.42 1.78
N GLU A 27 1.48 28.64 1.43
CA GLU A 27 0.74 27.79 2.35
C GLU A 27 1.58 26.60 2.80
N LEU A 28 1.35 26.09 4.02
CA LEU A 28 2.08 24.96 4.55
C LEU A 28 1.68 23.67 3.81
N LEU A 29 2.63 23.04 3.13
CA LEU A 29 2.45 21.71 2.56
C LEU A 29 2.43 20.66 3.66
N MET A 30 1.62 19.62 3.45
CA MET A 30 1.38 18.55 4.41
C MET A 30 1.53 17.19 3.73
N ASN A 31 1.85 16.15 4.50
CA ASN A 31 1.60 14.80 4.06
C ASN A 31 0.08 14.55 4.08
N TYR A 32 -0.53 14.74 2.91
CA TYR A 32 -1.98 14.60 2.73
C TYR A 32 -2.42 13.14 2.60
N TRP A 33 -1.60 12.32 1.92
CA TRP A 33 -1.96 10.95 1.56
C TRP A 33 -1.71 9.93 2.67
N GLY A 34 -0.75 10.19 3.56
CA GLY A 34 -0.50 9.33 4.73
C GLY A 34 0.39 8.11 4.47
N TYR A 35 1.09 8.02 3.33
CA TYR A 35 2.09 6.97 3.06
C TYR A 35 3.39 7.18 3.86
N SER A 36 3.25 7.23 5.18
CA SER A 36 4.34 7.37 6.14
C SER A 36 3.81 7.02 7.54
N THR A 37 3.64 5.73 7.79
CA THR A 37 2.96 5.27 9.01
C THR A 37 3.82 5.46 10.27
N VAL A 38 3.20 6.02 11.30
CA VAL A 38 3.72 6.14 12.68
C VAL A 38 3.26 4.97 13.54
N GLY A 39 1.98 4.56 13.43
CA GLY A 39 1.40 3.51 14.28
C GLY A 39 0.49 2.54 13.52
N PHE A 40 0.96 1.30 13.30
CA PHE A 40 0.25 0.27 12.52
C PHE A 40 -1.05 -0.27 13.15
N PHE A 41 -1.29 0.00 14.43
CA PHE A 41 -2.47 -0.49 15.18
C PHE A 41 -3.43 0.63 15.59
N ALA A 42 -3.11 1.88 15.23
CA ALA A 42 -3.91 3.04 15.61
C ALA A 42 -4.60 3.61 14.36
N PRO A 43 -5.92 3.85 14.38
CA PRO A 43 -6.57 4.63 13.34
C PRO A 43 -6.10 6.08 13.39
N LYS A 44 -6.05 6.74 12.22
CA LYS A 44 -5.64 8.13 12.09
C LYS A 44 -6.55 9.06 12.89
N ALA A 45 -6.04 9.62 13.98
CA ALA A 45 -6.78 10.49 14.88
C ALA A 45 -7.26 11.78 14.20
N GLY A 46 -6.47 12.31 13.26
CA GLY A 46 -6.79 13.53 12.52
C GLY A 46 -8.03 13.41 11.61
N TYR A 47 -8.48 12.19 11.29
CA TYR A 47 -9.68 11.96 10.49
C TYR A 47 -10.97 11.87 11.31
N ALA A 48 -10.87 11.54 12.61
CA ALA A 48 -12.04 11.43 13.47
C ALA A 48 -12.57 12.81 13.86
N ALA A 49 -13.88 13.03 13.75
CA ALA A 49 -14.54 14.21 14.27
C ALA A 49 -14.32 14.37 15.79
N THR A 50 -14.21 13.25 16.51
CA THR A 50 -13.92 13.22 17.95
C THR A 50 -12.43 13.25 18.29
N GLY A 51 -11.52 13.27 17.30
CA GLY A 51 -10.06 13.17 17.53
C GLY A 51 -9.47 14.30 18.38
N LYS A 52 -10.19 15.42 18.53
CA LYS A 52 -9.83 16.53 19.44
C LYS A 52 -10.15 16.26 20.91
N ASN A 53 -10.94 15.22 21.20
CA ASN A 53 -11.29 14.81 22.56
C ASN A 53 -10.17 13.94 23.14
N ARG A 54 -9.84 14.15 24.43
CA ARG A 54 -8.63 13.59 25.06
C ARG A 54 -8.66 12.08 25.32
N ASP A 55 -9.78 11.38 25.13
CA ASP A 55 -9.93 9.99 25.57
C ASP A 55 -9.55 8.94 24.52
N GLY A 56 -9.36 9.30 23.24
CA GLY A 56 -8.80 8.45 22.19
C GLY A 56 -9.65 7.24 21.77
N THR A 57 -10.47 6.69 22.68
CA THR A 57 -11.36 5.55 22.44
C THR A 57 -12.45 5.87 21.42
N GLN A 58 -12.87 7.14 21.35
CA GLN A 58 -13.92 7.57 20.41
C GLN A 58 -13.48 7.46 18.93
N VAL A 59 -12.18 7.58 18.64
CA VAL A 59 -11.65 7.48 17.26
C VAL A 59 -11.89 6.07 16.69
N ALA A 60 -11.64 5.04 17.48
CA ALA A 60 -11.86 3.65 17.07
C ALA A 60 -13.36 3.38 16.84
N ASP A 61 -14.23 3.88 17.71
CA ASP A 61 -15.68 3.70 17.60
C ASP A 61 -16.26 4.42 16.38
N GLU A 62 -15.75 5.60 16.03
CA GLU A 62 -16.14 6.35 14.83
C GLU A 62 -15.82 5.56 13.55
N LEU A 63 -14.60 5.00 13.45
CA LEU A 63 -14.22 4.16 12.32
C LEU A 63 -15.03 2.87 12.26
N LYS A 64 -15.24 2.19 13.40
CA LYS A 64 -16.10 0.99 13.44
C LYS A 64 -17.53 1.29 13.01
N THR A 65 -18.04 2.48 13.36
CA THR A 65 -19.36 2.94 12.92
C THR A 65 -19.41 3.14 11.40
N LEU A 66 -18.39 3.79 10.82
CA LEU A 66 -18.27 3.92 9.36
C LEU A 66 -18.31 2.56 8.67
N ILE A 67 -17.49 1.60 9.13
CA ILE A 67 -17.41 0.27 8.53
C ILE A 67 -18.75 -0.47 8.62
N LYS A 68 -19.41 -0.39 9.78
CA LYS A 68 -20.74 -0.98 9.97
C LYS A 68 -21.76 -0.41 8.98
N GLU A 69 -21.75 0.91 8.76
CA GLU A 69 -22.65 1.55 7.80
C GLU A 69 -22.33 1.17 6.35
N LEU A 70 -21.04 1.04 5.99
CA LEU A 70 -20.64 0.53 4.67
C LEU A 70 -21.19 -0.89 4.44
N HIS A 71 -20.98 -1.79 5.39
CA HIS A 71 -21.47 -3.17 5.32
C HIS A 71 -23.00 -3.26 5.27
N ALA A 72 -23.72 -2.43 6.04
CA ALA A 72 -25.18 -2.35 6.00
C ALA A 72 -25.70 -1.95 4.61
N ASN A 73 -24.89 -1.24 3.82
CA ASN A 73 -25.18 -0.84 2.46
C ASN A 73 -24.56 -1.78 1.40
N GLY A 74 -24.02 -2.93 1.80
CA GLY A 74 -23.41 -3.91 0.91
C GLY A 74 -22.10 -3.43 0.26
N ILE A 75 -21.37 -2.54 0.93
CA ILE A 75 -20.08 -2.01 0.49
C ILE A 75 -18.99 -2.60 1.37
N GLU A 76 -18.08 -3.35 0.76
CA GLU A 76 -16.86 -3.85 1.41
C GLU A 76 -15.86 -2.71 1.63
N ILE A 77 -14.96 -2.88 2.59
CA ILE A 77 -13.88 -1.93 2.87
C ILE A 77 -12.51 -2.62 2.78
N MET A 78 -11.61 -2.01 2.02
CA MET A 78 -10.20 -2.38 1.94
C MET A 78 -9.32 -1.24 2.44
N LEU A 79 -8.22 -1.59 3.09
CA LEU A 79 -7.24 -0.61 3.57
C LEU A 79 -5.97 -0.66 2.72
N ASP A 80 -5.49 0.51 2.30
CA ASP A 80 -4.14 0.68 1.80
C ASP A 80 -3.16 0.64 2.99
N VAL A 81 -2.21 -0.29 2.94
CA VAL A 81 -1.29 -0.59 4.05
C VAL A 81 0.16 -0.44 3.62
N VAL A 82 0.92 0.30 4.43
CA VAL A 82 2.29 0.72 4.12
C VAL A 82 3.28 0.02 5.04
N PHE A 83 3.47 -1.29 4.86
CA PHE A 83 4.43 -2.07 5.65
C PHE A 83 5.86 -2.02 5.10
N ASN A 84 6.09 -1.35 3.98
CA ASN A 84 7.39 -1.34 3.33
C ASN A 84 8.39 -0.34 3.96
N HIS A 85 7.90 0.69 4.66
CA HIS A 85 8.70 1.70 5.37
C HIS A 85 7.91 2.33 6.54
N THR A 86 8.52 3.27 7.27
CA THR A 86 7.88 4.01 8.38
C THR A 86 8.21 5.50 8.35
N ALA A 87 7.47 6.29 9.14
CA ALA A 87 7.71 7.72 9.35
C ALA A 87 9.02 8.09 10.06
N GLU A 88 9.78 7.11 10.56
CA GLU A 88 11.06 7.41 11.22
C GLU A 88 12.17 7.79 10.23
N GLY A 89 11.96 7.61 8.92
CA GLY A 89 12.94 7.92 7.88
C GLY A 89 14.28 7.23 8.10
N ASN A 90 15.36 7.85 7.60
CA ASN A 90 16.73 7.35 7.76
C ASN A 90 17.37 7.81 9.09
N GLU A 91 18.69 7.79 9.20
CA GLU A 91 19.44 8.24 10.39
C GLU A 91 19.21 9.72 10.77
N LYS A 92 18.73 10.54 9.83
CA LYS A 92 18.39 11.96 10.06
C LYS A 92 16.91 12.18 10.38
N GLY A 93 16.08 11.16 10.18
CA GLY A 93 14.67 11.20 10.56
C GLY A 93 14.48 11.05 12.08
N PRO A 94 13.26 11.28 12.57
CA PRO A 94 12.97 11.23 14.00
C PRO A 94 13.14 9.82 14.59
N THR A 95 13.23 9.75 15.91
CA THR A 95 13.11 8.51 16.69
C THR A 95 11.78 8.58 17.45
N ILE A 96 10.81 7.80 17.00
CA ILE A 96 9.42 7.80 17.50
C ILE A 96 9.10 6.45 18.16
N SER A 97 9.51 5.33 17.55
CA SER A 97 9.15 3.98 17.95
C SER A 97 10.29 2.99 17.65
N PHE A 98 10.26 2.30 16.50
CA PHE A 98 11.08 1.13 16.21
C PHE A 98 12.59 1.40 16.28
N LYS A 99 13.04 2.57 15.80
CA LYS A 99 14.45 2.99 15.84
C LYS A 99 14.98 3.07 17.27
N GLY A 100 14.14 3.48 18.22
CA GLY A 100 14.48 3.57 19.64
C GLY A 100 14.31 2.26 20.41
N ILE A 101 13.45 1.36 19.94
CA ILE A 101 13.19 0.06 20.59
C ILE A 101 14.25 -0.97 20.19
N ASP A 102 14.37 -1.26 18.88
CA ASP A 102 15.39 -2.17 18.35
C ASP A 102 15.60 -1.95 16.84
N ASN A 103 16.41 -0.96 16.51
CA ASN A 103 16.66 -0.55 15.12
C ASN A 103 17.09 -1.69 14.19
N ARG A 104 17.92 -2.63 14.68
CA ARG A 104 18.50 -3.72 13.88
C ARG A 104 17.47 -4.79 13.53
N THR A 105 16.48 -4.96 14.39
CA THR A 105 15.39 -5.92 14.17
C THR A 105 14.38 -5.36 13.18
N TYR A 106 13.98 -4.09 13.35
CA TYR A 106 12.87 -3.52 12.58
C TYR A 106 13.24 -3.01 11.19
N TYR A 107 14.46 -2.50 10.99
CA TYR A 107 14.88 -1.94 9.71
C TYR A 107 15.93 -2.78 9.00
N MET A 108 15.90 -2.75 7.68
CA MET A 108 16.95 -3.33 6.85
C MET A 108 18.15 -2.39 6.85
N LEU A 109 19.29 -2.87 7.36
CA LEU A 109 20.51 -2.09 7.49
C LEU A 109 21.67 -2.74 6.73
N THR A 110 22.57 -1.91 6.19
CA THR A 110 23.87 -2.37 5.71
C THR A 110 24.74 -2.80 6.90
N PRO A 111 25.84 -3.56 6.67
CA PRO A 111 26.77 -3.94 7.74
C PRO A 111 27.33 -2.74 8.52
N GLU A 112 27.44 -1.57 7.89
CA GLU A 112 27.91 -0.32 8.47
C GLU A 112 26.83 0.42 9.27
N GLY A 113 25.57 -0.02 9.20
CA GLY A 113 24.43 0.55 9.93
C GLY A 113 23.63 1.61 9.16
N TYR A 114 23.85 1.76 7.85
CA TYR A 114 23.01 2.63 7.01
C TYR A 114 21.70 1.93 6.63
N TYR A 115 20.64 2.70 6.39
CA TYR A 115 19.34 2.15 6.01
C TYR A 115 19.32 1.79 4.52
N PHE A 116 18.86 0.57 4.21
CA PHE A 116 18.43 0.28 2.84
C PHE A 116 17.19 1.12 2.51
N ASN A 117 17.12 1.60 1.27
CA ASN A 117 16.06 2.50 0.83
C ASN A 117 15.34 1.99 -0.44
N PHE A 118 14.81 0.77 -0.37
CA PHE A 118 14.03 0.19 -1.47
C PHE A 118 12.65 0.86 -1.63
N SER A 119 12.15 1.49 -0.58
CA SER A 119 10.90 2.28 -0.58
C SER A 119 11.05 3.65 -1.25
N GLY A 120 12.27 4.21 -1.26
CA GLY A 120 12.51 5.59 -1.68
C GLY A 120 12.21 6.63 -0.59
N THR A 121 11.80 6.24 0.61
CA THR A 121 11.36 7.14 1.70
C THR A 121 12.35 7.27 2.87
N GLY A 122 13.52 6.65 2.75
CA GLY A 122 14.65 6.78 3.68
C GLY A 122 14.94 5.52 4.48
N ASN A 123 13.96 4.63 4.67
CA ASN A 123 14.17 3.33 5.30
C ASN A 123 13.38 2.22 4.60
N THR A 124 13.73 0.97 4.90
CA THR A 124 12.96 -0.21 4.49
C THR A 124 12.71 -1.07 5.72
N LEU A 125 11.46 -1.44 5.97
CA LEU A 125 11.10 -2.31 7.08
C LEU A 125 11.56 -3.75 6.81
N ASN A 126 12.15 -4.41 7.80
CA ASN A 126 12.73 -5.75 7.68
C ASN A 126 11.67 -6.86 7.75
N CYS A 127 10.76 -6.86 6.76
CA CYS A 127 9.51 -7.63 6.74
C CYS A 127 9.67 -9.15 6.92
N ASN A 128 10.83 -9.72 6.56
CA ASN A 128 11.09 -11.16 6.69
C ASN A 128 11.88 -11.55 7.96
N ASN A 129 12.28 -10.58 8.79
CA ASN A 129 12.70 -10.86 10.17
C ASN A 129 11.52 -11.47 10.96
N PRO A 130 11.71 -12.54 11.75
CA PRO A 130 10.61 -13.20 12.47
C PRO A 130 9.77 -12.28 13.38
N VAL A 131 10.40 -11.29 14.03
CA VAL A 131 9.70 -10.36 14.94
C VAL A 131 8.81 -9.42 14.12
N VAL A 132 9.38 -8.82 13.08
CA VAL A 132 8.66 -7.88 12.19
C VAL A 132 7.54 -8.60 11.43
N ARG A 133 7.81 -9.81 10.93
CA ARG A 133 6.80 -10.64 10.27
C ARG A 133 5.60 -10.90 11.17
N SER A 134 5.85 -11.22 12.45
CA SER A 134 4.78 -11.43 13.43
C SER A 134 3.99 -10.15 13.69
N MET A 135 4.68 -9.00 13.81
CA MET A 135 4.03 -7.70 13.95
C MET A 135 3.10 -7.38 12.76
N VAL A 136 3.56 -7.59 11.52
CA VAL A 136 2.73 -7.34 10.32
C VAL A 136 1.51 -8.25 10.30
N LEU A 137 1.70 -9.54 10.59
CA LEU A 137 0.59 -10.51 10.66
C LEU A 137 -0.42 -10.13 11.74
N ASP A 138 0.04 -9.76 12.94
CA ASP A 138 -0.81 -9.36 14.05
C ASP A 138 -1.54 -8.04 13.77
N ALA A 139 -0.91 -7.09 13.09
CA ALA A 139 -1.57 -5.86 12.65
C ALA A 139 -2.74 -6.17 11.70
N LEU A 140 -2.51 -6.98 10.67
CA LEU A 140 -3.56 -7.33 9.72
C LEU A 140 -4.70 -8.12 10.38
N ARG A 141 -4.36 -9.06 11.28
CA ARG A 141 -5.37 -9.79 12.08
C ARG A 141 -6.16 -8.86 12.97
N TYR A 142 -5.53 -7.88 13.60
CA TYR A 142 -6.19 -6.88 14.43
C TYR A 142 -7.22 -6.08 13.61
N TRP A 143 -6.84 -5.57 12.44
CA TRP A 143 -7.76 -4.84 11.58
C TRP A 143 -8.91 -5.71 11.04
N ALA A 144 -8.61 -6.95 10.63
CA ALA A 144 -9.63 -7.89 10.17
C ALA A 144 -10.60 -8.30 11.29
N ALA A 145 -10.11 -8.58 12.50
CA ALA A 145 -10.91 -9.10 13.60
C ALA A 145 -11.64 -8.01 14.40
N GLU A 146 -10.99 -6.87 14.66
CA GLU A 146 -11.55 -5.82 15.54
C GLU A 146 -12.33 -4.75 14.79
N TYR A 147 -11.96 -4.49 13.52
CA TYR A 147 -12.62 -3.51 12.67
C TYR A 147 -13.42 -4.14 11.53
N HIS A 148 -13.33 -5.46 11.33
CA HIS A 148 -14.03 -6.19 10.27
C HIS A 148 -13.63 -5.72 8.85
N ILE A 149 -12.35 -5.45 8.64
CA ILE A 149 -11.82 -5.09 7.32
C ILE A 149 -11.90 -6.29 6.34
N ASP A 150 -12.37 -6.04 5.11
CA ASP A 150 -12.62 -7.06 4.09
C ASP A 150 -11.39 -7.35 3.20
N GLY A 151 -10.37 -6.50 3.23
CA GLY A 151 -9.14 -6.70 2.48
C GLY A 151 -8.09 -5.62 2.66
N PHE A 152 -6.93 -5.87 2.07
CA PHE A 152 -5.76 -5.02 2.18
C PHE A 152 -5.08 -4.86 0.82
N ARG A 153 -4.74 -3.62 0.47
CA ARG A 153 -3.88 -3.27 -0.66
C ARG A 153 -2.51 -2.90 -0.10
N PHE A 154 -1.48 -3.62 -0.51
CA PHE A 154 -0.13 -3.48 0.02
C PHE A 154 0.69 -2.56 -0.88
N ASP A 155 1.08 -1.42 -0.32
CA ASP A 155 1.98 -0.46 -0.95
C ASP A 155 3.38 -1.02 -1.14
N LEU A 156 3.96 -0.82 -2.33
CA LEU A 156 5.27 -1.33 -2.75
C LEU A 156 5.53 -2.78 -2.28
N ALA A 157 4.56 -3.66 -2.52
CA ALA A 157 4.49 -5.01 -1.97
C ALA A 157 5.71 -5.89 -2.32
N ALA A 158 6.48 -5.53 -3.35
CA ALA A 158 7.71 -6.24 -3.70
C ALA A 158 8.75 -6.23 -2.56
N ILE A 159 8.76 -5.21 -1.71
CA ILE A 159 9.64 -5.12 -0.54
C ILE A 159 9.36 -6.24 0.48
N LEU A 160 8.10 -6.64 0.65
CA LEU A 160 7.73 -7.75 1.54
C LEU A 160 8.32 -9.09 1.07
N GLY A 161 8.72 -9.17 -0.20
CA GLY A 161 9.40 -10.30 -0.80
C GLY A 161 10.92 -10.30 -0.63
N ARG A 162 11.55 -9.25 -0.07
CA ARG A 162 13.01 -9.16 0.03
C ARG A 162 13.56 -9.80 1.31
N ASP A 163 14.73 -10.42 1.20
CA ASP A 163 15.50 -10.91 2.35
C ASP A 163 16.20 -9.76 3.09
N GLN A 164 16.85 -10.07 4.21
CA GLN A 164 17.57 -9.09 5.04
C GLN A 164 18.73 -8.36 4.32
N ASN A 165 19.21 -8.91 3.20
CA ASN A 165 20.25 -8.32 2.36
C ASN A 165 19.67 -7.55 1.16
N GLY A 166 18.34 -7.53 1.01
CA GLY A 166 17.65 -6.87 -0.10
C GLY A 166 17.41 -7.75 -1.32
N ALA A 167 17.78 -9.02 -1.34
CA ALA A 167 17.52 -9.90 -2.49
C ALA A 167 16.06 -10.40 -2.50
N PRO A 168 15.37 -10.43 -3.66
CA PRO A 168 14.02 -10.99 -3.73
C PRO A 168 14.03 -12.50 -3.46
N LEU A 169 13.17 -12.95 -2.56
CA LEU A 169 12.97 -14.35 -2.24
C LEU A 169 11.98 -14.98 -3.22
N SER A 170 12.24 -16.23 -3.61
CA SER A 170 11.29 -17.03 -4.37
C SER A 170 10.09 -17.49 -3.53
N ASN A 171 10.31 -17.74 -2.24
CA ASN A 171 9.27 -18.14 -1.28
C ASN A 171 9.35 -17.27 -0.01
N PRO A 172 8.89 -16.01 -0.07
CA PRO A 172 8.96 -15.11 1.07
C PRO A 172 7.99 -15.54 2.19
N PRO A 173 8.50 -15.81 3.40
CA PRO A 173 7.70 -16.39 4.48
C PRO A 173 6.60 -15.46 4.99
N LEU A 174 6.75 -14.14 4.89
CA LEU A 174 5.66 -13.22 5.22
C LEU A 174 4.46 -13.43 4.28
N LEU A 175 4.67 -13.36 2.97
CA LEU A 175 3.57 -13.49 2.01
C LEU A 175 2.90 -14.87 2.06
N GLU A 176 3.67 -15.94 2.32
CA GLU A 176 3.14 -17.28 2.56
C GLU A 176 2.22 -17.32 3.78
N GLN A 177 2.68 -16.74 4.91
CA GLN A 177 1.89 -16.68 6.14
C GLN A 177 0.60 -15.89 5.95
N LEU A 178 0.66 -14.73 5.28
CA LEU A 178 -0.54 -13.93 4.99
C LEU A 178 -1.55 -14.67 4.09
N ALA A 179 -1.06 -15.42 3.10
CA ALA A 179 -1.92 -16.16 2.19
C ALA A 179 -2.70 -17.29 2.87
N TYR A 180 -2.06 -17.99 3.83
CA TYR A 180 -2.60 -19.17 4.50
C TYR A 180 -3.11 -18.92 5.93
N ASP A 181 -3.10 -17.67 6.39
CA ASP A 181 -3.62 -17.33 7.72
C ASP A 181 -5.13 -17.56 7.81
N PRO A 182 -5.63 -18.27 8.84
CA PRO A 182 -7.05 -18.59 8.96
C PRO A 182 -7.94 -17.38 9.27
N ILE A 183 -7.41 -16.34 9.93
CA ILE A 183 -8.17 -15.11 10.22
C ILE A 183 -8.29 -14.28 8.93
N LEU A 184 -7.19 -14.16 8.19
CA LEU A 184 -7.16 -13.44 6.90
C LEU A 184 -7.75 -14.23 5.73
N GLY A 185 -8.16 -15.49 5.93
CA GLY A 185 -8.60 -16.39 4.86
C GLY A 185 -9.76 -15.85 4.01
N LYS A 186 -10.60 -14.98 4.58
CA LYS A 186 -11.69 -14.29 3.85
C LYS A 186 -11.30 -12.91 3.32
N CYS A 187 -10.21 -12.33 3.82
CA CYS A 187 -9.75 -11.03 3.38
C CYS A 187 -9.18 -11.11 1.96
N LYS A 188 -9.41 -10.06 1.17
CA LYS A 188 -8.80 -9.87 -0.16
C LYS A 188 -7.40 -9.31 0.01
N LEU A 189 -6.42 -9.85 -0.71
CA LEU A 189 -5.03 -9.39 -0.67
C LEU A 189 -4.66 -8.87 -2.05
N VAL A 190 -4.29 -7.59 -2.14
CA VAL A 190 -3.92 -6.91 -3.38
C VAL A 190 -2.50 -6.36 -3.25
N ALA A 191 -1.63 -6.68 -4.20
CA ALA A 191 -0.26 -6.22 -4.21
C ALA A 191 -0.03 -5.10 -5.25
N GLU A 192 0.63 -4.03 -4.82
CA GLU A 192 1.41 -3.20 -5.74
C GLU A 192 2.76 -3.90 -5.98
N ALA A 193 2.83 -4.75 -6.99
CA ALA A 193 3.95 -5.68 -7.20
C ALA A 193 5.22 -5.03 -7.79
N TRP A 194 5.64 -3.89 -7.25
CA TRP A 194 6.91 -3.23 -7.58
C TRP A 194 7.48 -2.47 -6.37
N ASP A 195 8.72 -1.98 -6.48
CA ASP A 195 9.31 -1.06 -5.51
C ASP A 195 10.20 0.01 -6.15
N ALA A 196 10.59 1.02 -5.38
CA ALA A 196 11.43 2.13 -5.84
C ALA A 196 12.90 1.71 -6.08
N GLY A 197 13.30 0.52 -5.63
CA GLY A 197 14.58 -0.11 -5.94
C GLY A 197 14.66 -0.71 -7.35
N GLY A 198 13.59 -0.60 -8.15
CA GLY A 198 13.54 -1.07 -9.54
C GLY A 198 13.08 -2.52 -9.70
N LEU A 199 12.65 -3.18 -8.63
CA LEU A 199 12.05 -4.51 -8.74
C LEU A 199 10.61 -4.40 -9.26
N TYR A 200 10.29 -5.17 -10.30
CA TYR A 200 8.97 -5.21 -10.91
C TYR A 200 8.53 -6.67 -11.05
N GLN A 201 7.44 -7.03 -10.38
CA GLN A 201 6.93 -8.40 -10.23
C GLN A 201 5.47 -8.55 -10.69
N VAL A 202 4.93 -7.61 -11.45
CA VAL A 202 3.57 -7.74 -12.02
C VAL A 202 3.51 -9.00 -12.90
N GLY A 203 2.55 -9.88 -12.63
CA GLY A 203 2.39 -11.18 -13.25
C GLY A 203 3.16 -12.31 -12.55
N SER A 204 4.22 -12.00 -11.81
CA SER A 204 5.15 -12.97 -11.19
C SER A 204 5.26 -12.85 -9.66
N PHE A 205 4.43 -12.03 -9.02
CA PHE A 205 4.40 -11.87 -7.57
C PHE A 205 4.15 -13.22 -6.87
N PRO A 206 4.82 -13.53 -5.74
CA PRO A 206 4.56 -14.75 -4.96
C PRO A 206 3.14 -14.78 -4.41
N ALA A 207 2.20 -15.26 -5.23
CA ALA A 207 0.78 -15.04 -5.02
C ALA A 207 0.07 -16.16 -4.26
N TYR A 208 0.69 -17.33 -4.08
CA TYR A 208 0.12 -18.49 -3.35
C TYR A 208 -1.36 -18.78 -3.67
N GLY A 209 -1.81 -18.50 -4.90
CA GLY A 209 -3.22 -18.60 -5.33
C GLY A 209 -4.21 -17.64 -4.66
N ARG A 210 -3.75 -16.69 -3.83
CA ARG A 210 -4.57 -15.81 -2.98
C ARG A 210 -4.50 -14.33 -3.37
N TRP A 211 -3.41 -13.89 -3.97
CA TRP A 211 -3.14 -12.47 -4.22
C TRP A 211 -3.57 -12.01 -5.62
N ALA A 212 -4.24 -10.86 -5.65
CA ALA A 212 -4.43 -10.05 -6.84
C ALA A 212 -3.39 -8.93 -6.91
N GLU A 213 -3.27 -8.25 -8.04
CA GLU A 213 -2.25 -7.25 -8.29
C GLU A 213 -2.82 -6.02 -9.00
N TRP A 214 -2.33 -4.84 -8.64
CA TRP A 214 -2.53 -3.64 -9.45
C TRP A 214 -1.86 -3.83 -10.81
N ASN A 215 -2.67 -3.85 -11.87
CA ASN A 215 -2.18 -4.09 -13.22
C ASN A 215 -1.76 -2.77 -13.90
N GLY A 216 -0.53 -2.34 -13.65
CA GLY A 216 0.05 -1.17 -14.32
C GLY A 216 0.12 -1.31 -15.85
N LYS A 217 0.27 -2.54 -16.35
CA LYS A 217 0.25 -2.81 -17.80
C LYS A 217 -1.13 -2.55 -18.42
N PHE A 218 -2.21 -2.78 -17.67
CA PHE A 218 -3.57 -2.38 -18.07
C PHE A 218 -3.67 -0.87 -18.21
N ARG A 219 -3.29 -0.13 -17.17
CA ARG A 219 -3.25 1.34 -17.21
C ARG A 219 -2.50 1.85 -18.43
N ASP A 220 -1.28 1.39 -18.64
CA ASP A 220 -0.40 1.91 -19.68
C ASP A 220 -0.90 1.56 -21.09
N THR A 221 -1.31 0.31 -21.33
CA THR A 221 -1.87 -0.10 -22.62
C THR A 221 -3.15 0.68 -22.94
N VAL A 222 -4.09 0.82 -21.99
CA VAL A 222 -5.36 1.53 -22.23
C VAL A 222 -5.12 3.00 -22.53
N ARG A 223 -4.24 3.68 -21.77
CA ARG A 223 -3.90 5.09 -22.01
C ARG A 223 -3.30 5.29 -23.40
N ARG A 224 -2.29 4.49 -23.77
CA ARG A 224 -1.63 4.55 -25.09
C ARG A 224 -2.59 4.23 -26.24
N PHE A 225 -3.50 3.28 -26.03
CA PHE A 225 -4.51 2.90 -27.01
C PHE A 225 -5.51 4.04 -27.26
N ILE A 226 -5.98 4.72 -26.21
CA ILE A 226 -6.94 5.83 -26.32
C ILE A 226 -6.34 7.03 -27.07
N ILE A 227 -5.06 7.33 -26.86
CA ILE A 227 -4.35 8.38 -27.62
C ILE A 227 -3.90 7.93 -29.03
N SER A 228 -4.40 6.78 -29.49
CA SER A 228 -4.20 6.23 -30.84
C SER A 228 -2.74 5.92 -31.19
N GLU A 229 -1.94 5.45 -30.23
CA GLU A 229 -0.61 4.95 -30.53
C GLU A 229 -0.70 3.66 -31.39
N PRO A 230 0.04 3.57 -32.51
CA PRO A 230 -0.09 2.47 -33.46
C PRO A 230 0.40 1.13 -32.89
N GLY A 231 -0.20 0.02 -33.34
CA GLY A 231 0.24 -1.33 -33.03
C GLY A 231 -0.32 -1.95 -31.74
N LEU A 232 -1.22 -1.27 -31.02
CA LEU A 232 -1.68 -1.71 -29.70
C LEU A 232 -2.91 -2.61 -29.66
N VAL A 233 -3.54 -2.92 -30.81
CA VAL A 233 -4.77 -3.76 -30.85
C VAL A 233 -4.55 -5.12 -30.16
N GLY A 234 -3.40 -5.75 -30.39
CA GLY A 234 -3.07 -7.04 -29.77
C GLY A 234 -2.91 -6.96 -28.25
N GLU A 235 -2.19 -5.94 -27.75
CA GLU A 235 -2.05 -5.73 -26.31
C GLU A 235 -3.39 -5.38 -25.65
N MET A 236 -4.19 -4.52 -26.29
CA MET A 236 -5.49 -4.13 -25.78
C MET A 236 -6.45 -5.32 -25.70
N ALA A 237 -6.40 -6.24 -26.67
CA ALA A 237 -7.17 -7.49 -26.62
C ALA A 237 -6.81 -8.34 -25.39
N GLN A 238 -5.52 -8.39 -25.00
CA GLN A 238 -5.11 -9.06 -23.77
C GLN A 238 -5.71 -8.37 -22.53
N ARG A 239 -5.66 -7.04 -22.46
CA ARG A 239 -6.20 -6.25 -21.34
C ARG A 239 -7.69 -6.48 -21.14
N VAL A 240 -8.48 -6.48 -22.23
CA VAL A 240 -9.94 -6.69 -22.19
C VAL A 240 -10.31 -8.08 -21.67
N GLN A 241 -9.49 -9.10 -21.95
CA GLN A 241 -9.72 -10.47 -21.49
C GLN A 241 -9.25 -10.73 -20.06
N GLY A 242 -8.79 -9.71 -19.33
CA GLY A 242 -8.26 -9.86 -17.97
C GLY A 242 -6.77 -10.22 -17.93
N SER A 243 -6.01 -9.83 -18.96
CA SER A 243 -4.56 -10.01 -19.08
C SER A 243 -4.06 -11.45 -18.89
N PRO A 244 -4.53 -12.42 -19.69
CA PRO A 244 -4.07 -13.81 -19.59
C PRO A 244 -2.58 -13.96 -19.93
N ASP A 245 -1.98 -13.04 -20.69
CA ASP A 245 -0.51 -12.98 -20.89
C ASP A 245 0.28 -12.76 -19.58
N LEU A 246 -0.37 -12.23 -18.53
CA LEU A 246 0.20 -12.08 -17.19
C LEU A 246 -0.31 -13.15 -16.23
N TYR A 247 -1.59 -13.51 -16.32
CA TYR A 247 -2.31 -14.24 -15.26
C TYR A 247 -2.98 -15.54 -15.73
N ALA A 248 -2.56 -16.15 -16.85
CA ALA A 248 -3.18 -17.37 -17.40
C ALA A 248 -3.50 -18.46 -16.36
N THR A 249 -2.61 -18.69 -15.40
CA THR A 249 -2.78 -19.72 -14.36
C THR A 249 -3.60 -19.27 -13.16
N ARG A 250 -3.71 -17.96 -12.91
CA ARG A 250 -4.46 -17.38 -11.78
C ARG A 250 -5.85 -16.89 -12.16
N GLY A 251 -6.10 -16.69 -13.45
CA GLY A 251 -7.34 -16.17 -13.98
C GLY A 251 -7.46 -14.65 -13.89
N PRO A 252 -8.54 -14.08 -14.45
CA PRO A 252 -8.70 -12.63 -14.63
C PRO A 252 -8.91 -11.88 -13.30
N THR A 253 -9.37 -12.57 -12.25
CA THR A 253 -9.59 -11.97 -10.92
C THR A 253 -8.28 -11.59 -10.21
N ALA A 254 -7.13 -12.07 -10.70
CA ALA A 254 -5.82 -11.64 -10.21
C ALA A 254 -5.44 -10.23 -10.70
N SER A 255 -6.15 -9.69 -11.69
CA SER A 255 -5.86 -8.39 -12.29
C SER A 255 -6.79 -7.30 -11.74
N ILE A 256 -6.27 -6.39 -10.93
CA ILE A 256 -6.95 -5.15 -10.58
C ILE A 256 -6.68 -4.13 -11.68
N ASN A 257 -7.66 -3.96 -12.56
CA ASN A 257 -7.59 -3.06 -13.70
C ASN A 257 -7.92 -1.63 -13.28
N PHE A 258 -7.05 -0.68 -13.63
CA PHE A 258 -7.28 0.75 -13.36
C PHE A 258 -6.73 1.62 -14.49
N ILE A 259 -7.32 2.81 -14.68
CA ILE A 259 -6.85 3.81 -15.66
C ILE A 259 -6.15 4.96 -14.94
N THR A 260 -6.60 5.33 -13.74
CA THR A 260 -6.04 6.38 -12.89
C THR A 260 -6.09 5.93 -11.43
N ALA A 261 -5.22 6.51 -10.60
CA ALA A 261 -5.16 6.29 -9.16
C ALA A 261 -5.00 7.66 -8.46
N HIS A 262 -4.75 7.66 -7.16
CA HIS A 262 -4.34 8.87 -6.44
C HIS A 262 -2.99 9.41 -6.97
N ASP A 263 -2.12 8.50 -7.42
CA ASP A 263 -0.88 8.85 -8.11
C ASP A 263 -1.08 9.19 -9.59
N GLY A 264 -0.36 10.23 -10.03
CA GLY A 264 -0.34 10.69 -11.42
C GLY A 264 -1.54 11.55 -11.78
N PHE A 265 -1.91 11.56 -13.06
CA PHE A 265 -3.03 12.36 -13.53
C PHE A 265 -4.39 11.82 -13.08
N THR A 266 -5.29 12.74 -12.77
CA THR A 266 -6.73 12.46 -12.76
C THR A 266 -7.20 12.07 -14.17
N LEU A 267 -8.40 11.50 -14.28
CA LEU A 267 -8.92 11.08 -15.59
C LEU A 267 -9.13 12.28 -16.54
N MET A 268 -9.50 13.44 -15.98
CA MET A 268 -9.65 14.68 -16.75
C MET A 268 -8.30 15.24 -17.17
N ASP A 269 -7.31 15.25 -16.26
CA ASP A 269 -5.98 15.79 -16.57
C ASP A 269 -5.26 14.95 -17.62
N LEU A 270 -5.47 13.63 -17.60
CA LEU A 270 -4.94 12.70 -18.59
C LEU A 270 -5.30 13.08 -20.04
N VAL A 271 -6.44 13.72 -20.25
CA VAL A 271 -6.90 14.17 -21.58
C VAL A 271 -6.80 15.69 -21.77
N SER A 272 -6.30 16.41 -20.75
CA SER A 272 -6.19 17.88 -20.77
C SER A 272 -4.73 18.36 -20.83
N TYR A 273 -3.78 17.53 -20.39
CA TYR A 273 -2.36 17.90 -20.29
C TYR A 273 -1.46 16.85 -20.92
N ASN A 274 -0.45 17.32 -21.66
CA ASN A 274 0.61 16.46 -22.19
C ASN A 274 1.71 16.19 -21.15
N GLU A 275 1.90 17.11 -20.20
CA GLU A 275 2.98 17.09 -19.22
C GLU A 275 2.45 17.42 -17.83
N LYS A 276 3.16 16.94 -16.81
CA LYS A 276 2.80 17.19 -15.40
C LYS A 276 3.15 18.62 -15.00
N HIS A 277 2.33 19.21 -14.12
CA HIS A 277 2.53 20.55 -13.57
C HIS A 277 2.49 20.47 -12.04
N ASN A 278 3.61 20.05 -11.44
CA ASN A 278 3.76 19.80 -10.01
C ASN A 278 4.48 20.94 -9.29
#